data_AF-A0A383BR53-F1
#
_entry.id   AF-A0A383BR53-F1
#
_cell.length_a   1.000
_cell.length_b   1.000
_cell.length_c   1.000
_cell.angle_alpha   90.00
_cell.angle_beta   90.00
_cell.angle_gamma   90.00
#
_symmetry.space_group_name_H-M   'P 1'
#
loop_
_entity.id
_entity.type
_entity.pdbx_description
1 polymer ?
#
loop_
_entity_poly.entity_id
_entity_poly.type
_entity_poly.pdbx_seq_one_letter_code
_entity_poly.pdbx_strand_id
1 'polypeptide(L)'
;FDPVQSILELDNSRLSLSSSVDLSSVLRLGGNSLLPGNDLLTLYGASIELGGNLNLEGIKTDNTTFVELKDNSSIRSNRPIELGRLMPHGHTLELGSAETELSLLGIGEPPELPEGNGNPTINLSPVIESLNAERLQDGGLKWSVVISDDSAFSSLTTHWEYLFGGSREFSSPSYIPSMGSQSGTVEVVMTDYDDSDSGMLLLTVCDQASDHDGECDLQKEGATTLSFELIPYAYELPLICEDQ
;
A
#
# COMPACT_ATOMS: atom_id res chain seq x y z
N PHE A 1 -25.00 -19.78 5.15
CA PHE A 1 -24.78 -20.13 6.56
C PHE A 1 -23.47 -19.50 6.95
N ASP A 2 -23.55 -18.31 7.52
CA ASP A 2 -22.40 -17.59 8.06
C ASP A 2 -22.07 -18.25 9.41
N PRO A 3 -20.88 -18.86 9.61
CA PRO A 3 -20.54 -19.44 10.89
C PRO A 3 -20.40 -18.28 11.89
N VAL A 4 -21.45 -18.07 12.68
CA VAL A 4 -21.42 -17.19 13.86
C VAL A 4 -20.17 -17.57 14.65
N GLN A 5 -19.19 -16.67 14.69
CA GLN A 5 -18.02 -16.85 15.54
C GLN A 5 -18.52 -17.04 16.98
N SER A 6 -18.12 -18.13 17.64
CA SER A 6 -18.45 -18.35 19.04
C SER A 6 -17.71 -17.31 19.89
N ILE A 7 -18.46 -16.50 20.65
CA ILE A 7 -17.89 -15.46 21.52
C ILE A 7 -17.96 -15.96 22.96
N LEU A 8 -16.83 -15.97 23.66
CA LEU A 8 -16.79 -16.04 25.13
C LEU A 8 -16.51 -14.64 25.67
N GLU A 9 -17.47 -14.08 26.39
CA GLU A 9 -17.36 -12.75 26.99
C GLU A 9 -17.15 -12.84 28.50
N LEU A 10 -16.09 -12.21 28.99
CA LEU A 10 -15.71 -12.12 30.39
C LEU A 10 -15.45 -10.65 30.75
N ASP A 11 -16.43 -10.01 31.36
CA ASP A 11 -16.27 -8.68 31.96
C ASP A 11 -16.21 -8.81 33.48
N ASN A 12 -15.11 -8.36 34.07
CA ASN A 12 -14.85 -8.43 35.52
C ASN A 12 -15.15 -9.83 36.13
N SER A 13 -14.80 -10.87 35.38
CA SER A 13 -15.19 -12.25 35.64
C SER A 13 -13.98 -13.16 35.85
N ARG A 14 -14.19 -14.33 36.47
CA ARG A 14 -13.14 -15.35 36.62
C ARG A 14 -13.50 -16.62 35.86
N LEU A 15 -12.66 -17.00 34.90
CA LEU A 15 -12.73 -18.30 34.25
C LEU A 15 -11.94 -19.33 35.06
N SER A 16 -12.58 -20.43 35.43
CA SER A 16 -11.96 -21.54 36.17
C SER A 16 -12.17 -22.84 35.39
N LEU A 17 -11.09 -23.58 35.18
CA LEU A 17 -11.07 -24.82 34.42
C LEU A 17 -10.56 -25.96 35.30
N SER A 18 -11.17 -27.15 35.17
CA SER A 18 -10.74 -28.38 35.84
C SER A 18 -9.86 -29.27 34.96
N SER A 19 -9.79 -28.96 33.65
CA SER A 19 -8.99 -29.64 32.65
C SER A 19 -8.52 -28.66 31.58
N SER A 20 -7.58 -29.06 30.74
CA SER A 20 -7.13 -28.25 29.61
C SER A 20 -8.30 -27.95 28.66
N VAL A 21 -8.35 -26.73 28.14
CA VAL A 21 -9.29 -26.26 27.12
C VAL A 21 -8.53 -25.50 26.04
N ASP A 22 -8.82 -25.83 24.79
CA ASP A 22 -8.35 -25.08 23.64
C ASP A 22 -9.50 -24.20 23.14
N LEU A 23 -9.25 -22.89 23.07
CA LEU A 23 -10.20 -21.89 22.62
C LEU A 23 -9.59 -21.16 21.43
N SER A 24 -10.13 -21.38 20.24
CA SER A 24 -9.70 -20.73 18.99
C SER A 24 -10.74 -19.75 18.45
N SER A 25 -11.61 -19.24 19.33
CA SER A 25 -12.72 -18.35 18.96
C SER A 25 -12.50 -16.94 19.50
N VAL A 26 -13.51 -16.07 19.45
CA VAL A 26 -13.40 -14.71 19.99
C VAL A 26 -13.54 -14.74 21.51
N LEU A 27 -12.57 -14.11 22.19
CA LEU A 27 -12.54 -13.90 23.64
C LEU A 27 -12.62 -12.40 23.93
N ARG A 28 -13.75 -11.95 24.49
CA ARG A 28 -13.93 -10.55 24.91
C ARG A 28 -13.58 -10.41 26.38
N LEU A 29 -12.59 -9.59 26.68
CA LEU A 29 -12.08 -9.36 28.03
C LEU A 29 -12.26 -7.90 28.42
N GLY A 30 -13.16 -7.65 29.37
CA GLY A 30 -13.37 -6.35 29.99
C GLY A 30 -12.88 -6.30 31.43
N GLY A 31 -12.37 -5.14 31.85
CA GLY A 31 -12.04 -4.85 33.24
C GLY A 31 -10.88 -5.68 33.80
N ASN A 32 -11.06 -6.23 35.01
CA ASN A 32 -10.05 -7.04 35.71
C ASN A 32 -10.34 -8.55 35.64
N SER A 33 -10.78 -9.04 34.47
CA SER A 33 -11.07 -10.47 34.27
C SER A 33 -9.84 -11.36 34.53
N LEU A 34 -10.08 -12.53 35.14
CA LEU A 34 -9.04 -13.47 35.55
C LEU A 34 -9.15 -14.77 34.75
N LEU A 35 -8.11 -15.07 33.97
CA LEU A 35 -7.97 -16.33 33.25
C LEU A 35 -7.33 -17.42 34.13
N PRO A 36 -7.58 -18.70 33.83
CA PRO A 36 -7.01 -19.82 34.57
C PRO A 36 -5.52 -19.97 34.24
N GLY A 37 -4.64 -19.73 35.22
CA GLY A 37 -3.22 -20.05 35.07
C GLY A 37 -2.95 -21.57 35.06
N ASN A 38 -1.66 -21.94 35.02
CA ASN A 38 -1.15 -23.32 35.04
C ASN A 38 -1.32 -24.11 33.72
N ASP A 39 -1.21 -23.45 32.58
CA ASP A 39 -1.15 -24.08 31.26
C ASP A 39 -2.43 -24.87 30.89
N LEU A 40 -3.58 -24.50 31.49
CA LEU A 40 -4.90 -25.09 31.27
C LEU A 40 -5.68 -24.45 30.11
N LEU A 41 -5.26 -23.30 29.62
CA LEU A 41 -5.94 -22.59 28.52
C LEU A 41 -4.96 -22.34 27.37
N THR A 42 -5.33 -22.84 26.19
CA THR A 42 -4.65 -22.57 24.93
C THR A 42 -5.51 -21.62 24.10
N LEU A 43 -4.92 -20.54 23.61
CA LEU A 43 -5.57 -19.50 22.81
C LEU A 43 -5.08 -19.46 21.35
N TYR A 44 -4.51 -20.55 20.85
CA TYR A 44 -4.05 -20.62 19.46
C TYR A 44 -5.24 -20.39 18.51
N GLY A 45 -5.07 -19.47 17.56
CA GLY A 45 -6.11 -19.03 16.64
C GLY A 45 -7.20 -18.14 17.25
N ALA A 46 -7.11 -17.82 18.55
CA ALA A 46 -8.10 -16.96 19.20
C ALA A 46 -7.95 -15.49 18.78
N SER A 47 -9.07 -14.77 18.79
CA SER A 47 -9.08 -13.31 18.70
C SER A 47 -9.49 -12.73 20.06
N ILE A 48 -8.62 -11.94 20.67
CA ILE A 48 -8.84 -11.34 21.99
C ILE A 48 -9.24 -9.89 21.80
N GLU A 49 -10.49 -9.55 22.11
CA GLU A 49 -10.93 -8.16 22.23
C GLU A 49 -10.67 -7.69 23.67
N LEU A 50 -9.70 -6.79 23.87
CA LEU A 50 -9.17 -6.44 25.18
C LEU A 50 -9.51 -4.99 25.57
N GLY A 51 -10.24 -4.83 26.67
CA GLY A 51 -10.48 -3.56 27.35
C GLY A 51 -10.11 -3.64 28.83
N GLY A 52 -8.82 -3.62 29.15
CA GLY A 52 -8.32 -3.69 30.52
C GLY A 52 -6.98 -4.43 30.69
N ASN A 53 -6.78 -5.04 31.86
CA ASN A 53 -5.53 -5.70 32.21
C ASN A 53 -5.63 -7.21 31.98
N LEU A 54 -4.72 -7.76 31.19
CA LEU A 54 -4.67 -9.17 30.85
C LEU A 54 -3.40 -9.82 31.42
N ASN A 55 -3.60 -10.82 32.27
CA ASN A 55 -2.53 -11.69 32.75
C ASN A 55 -2.48 -12.98 31.93
N LEU A 56 -1.42 -13.18 31.17
CA LEU A 56 -1.18 -14.37 30.36
C LEU A 56 -0.29 -15.40 31.06
N GLU A 57 -0.01 -15.24 32.35
CA GLU A 57 0.80 -16.21 33.12
C GLU A 57 0.19 -17.62 33.07
N GLY A 58 0.91 -18.55 32.44
CA GLY A 58 0.45 -19.92 32.24
C GLY A 58 -0.72 -20.05 31.25
N ILE A 59 -0.86 -19.10 30.32
CA ILE A 59 -1.75 -19.18 29.16
C ILE A 59 -0.90 -19.40 27.92
N LYS A 60 -1.29 -20.32 27.04
CA LYS A 60 -0.54 -20.58 25.81
C LYS A 60 -1.10 -19.74 24.66
N THR A 61 -0.25 -18.93 24.06
CA THR A 61 -0.51 -18.16 22.84
C THR A 61 0.55 -18.48 21.80
N ASP A 62 0.26 -18.15 20.54
CA ASP A 62 1.19 -18.30 19.43
C ASP A 62 0.99 -17.19 18.40
N ASN A 63 1.72 -17.29 17.29
CA ASN A 63 1.64 -16.34 16.19
C ASN A 63 0.29 -16.34 15.42
N THR A 64 -0.66 -17.19 15.80
CA THR A 64 -2.04 -17.18 15.30
C THR A 64 -3.04 -16.57 16.30
N THR A 65 -2.56 -16.15 17.48
CA THR A 65 -3.37 -15.44 18.49
C THR A 65 -3.38 -13.94 18.18
N PHE A 66 -4.56 -13.36 18.02
CA PHE A 66 -4.74 -11.94 17.68
C PHE A 66 -5.27 -11.13 18.86
N VAL A 67 -4.86 -9.86 18.96
CA VAL A 67 -5.35 -8.93 20.00
C VAL A 67 -5.88 -7.67 19.35
N GLU A 68 -7.11 -7.30 19.71
CA GLU A 68 -7.76 -6.04 19.34
C GLU A 68 -8.02 -5.22 20.60
N LEU A 69 -7.47 -4.00 20.67
CA LEU A 69 -7.70 -3.13 21.81
C LEU A 69 -9.06 -2.42 21.68
N LYS A 70 -9.85 -2.50 22.74
CA LYS A 70 -11.12 -1.76 22.92
C LYS A 70 -10.99 -0.61 23.94
N ASP A 71 -9.91 -0.59 24.71
CA ASP A 71 -9.50 0.50 25.60
C ASP A 71 -7.97 0.44 25.84
N ASN A 72 -7.40 1.46 26.48
CA ASN A 72 -6.04 1.42 27.00
C ASN A 72 -5.89 0.23 27.94
N SER A 73 -4.89 -0.61 27.64
CA SER A 73 -4.81 -1.96 28.20
C SER A 73 -3.38 -2.30 28.60
N SER A 74 -3.23 -3.29 29.46
CA SER A 74 -1.91 -3.86 29.77
C SER A 74 -1.90 -5.36 29.62
N ILE A 75 -0.77 -5.91 29.16
CA ILE A 75 -0.51 -7.36 29.13
C ILE A 75 0.69 -7.65 30.02
N ARG A 76 0.59 -8.70 30.84
CA ARG A 76 1.70 -9.18 31.68
C ARG A 76 1.86 -10.69 31.63
N SER A 77 3.11 -11.13 31.73
CA SER A 77 3.52 -12.53 31.88
C SER A 77 4.97 -12.57 32.37
N ASN A 78 5.36 -13.60 33.12
CA ASN A 78 6.76 -13.89 33.44
C ASN A 78 7.39 -14.88 32.45
N ARG A 79 6.66 -15.26 31.41
CA ARG A 79 7.11 -16.11 30.29
C ARG A 79 6.99 -15.35 28.98
N PRO A 80 7.85 -15.62 27.98
CA PRO A 80 7.73 -15.03 26.65
C PRO A 80 6.34 -15.26 26.07
N ILE A 81 5.75 -14.19 25.53
CA ILE A 81 4.46 -14.21 24.85
C ILE A 81 4.74 -14.04 23.36
N GLU A 82 4.24 -14.97 22.56
CA GLU A 82 4.17 -14.82 21.10
C GLU A 82 2.71 -14.57 20.72
N LEU A 83 2.47 -13.50 19.95
CA LEU A 83 1.18 -13.19 19.34
C LEU A 83 1.37 -12.94 17.84
N GLY A 84 0.30 -13.13 17.08
CA GLY A 84 0.26 -12.74 15.68
C GLY A 84 0.26 -11.23 15.53
N ARG A 85 -0.91 -10.61 15.61
CA ARG A 85 -1.10 -9.19 15.31
C ARG A 85 -1.82 -8.46 16.43
N LEU A 86 -1.38 -7.23 16.70
CA LEU A 86 -2.03 -6.29 17.60
C LEU A 86 -2.75 -5.21 16.78
N MET A 87 -4.04 -5.02 17.02
CA MET A 87 -4.86 -3.96 16.45
C MET A 87 -5.10 -2.87 17.50
N PRO A 88 -4.41 -1.71 17.45
CA PRO A 88 -4.47 -0.76 18.56
C PRO A 88 -5.75 0.09 18.61
N HIS A 89 -6.40 0.36 17.47
CA HIS A 89 -7.58 1.24 17.36
C HIS A 89 -7.46 2.59 18.10
N GLY A 90 -6.26 3.16 18.14
CA GLY A 90 -5.99 4.44 18.83
C GLY A 90 -5.76 4.31 20.35
N HIS A 91 -5.72 3.09 20.89
CA HIS A 91 -5.41 2.80 22.29
C HIS A 91 -3.95 2.40 22.49
N THR A 92 -3.48 2.55 23.73
CA THR A 92 -2.13 2.13 24.14
C THR A 92 -2.15 0.73 24.74
N LEU A 93 -1.15 -0.09 24.39
CA LEU A 93 -0.81 -1.31 25.10
C LEU A 93 0.43 -1.08 25.96
N GLU A 94 0.30 -1.25 27.27
CA GLU A 94 1.41 -1.24 28.21
C GLU A 94 1.88 -2.66 28.55
N LEU A 95 3.19 -2.85 28.70
CA LEU A 95 3.72 -4.06 29.31
C LEU A 95 3.57 -3.93 30.83
N GLY A 96 2.78 -4.83 31.43
CA GLY A 96 2.38 -4.74 32.83
C GLY A 96 3.49 -5.11 33.84
N SER A 97 4.67 -5.51 33.37
CA SER A 97 5.86 -5.68 34.20
C SER A 97 7.15 -5.60 33.35
N ALA A 98 8.31 -5.41 34.02
CA ALA A 98 9.61 -5.35 33.35
C ALA A 98 10.08 -6.72 32.83
N GLU A 99 9.49 -7.80 33.36
CA GLU A 99 9.75 -9.19 32.98
C GLU A 99 8.90 -9.64 31.78
N THR A 100 7.94 -8.82 31.35
CA THR A 100 7.06 -9.17 30.24
C THR A 100 7.83 -9.06 28.91
N GLU A 101 8.10 -10.20 28.30
CA GLU A 101 8.67 -10.30 26.96
C GLU A 101 7.55 -10.57 25.95
N LEU A 102 7.29 -9.61 25.06
CA LEU A 102 6.24 -9.71 24.04
C LEU A 102 6.84 -9.69 22.63
N SER A 103 6.54 -10.71 21.84
CA SER A 103 6.84 -10.79 20.42
C SER A 103 5.54 -10.71 19.61
N LEU A 104 5.53 -9.84 18.60
CA LEU A 104 4.41 -9.65 17.66
C LEU A 104 4.91 -9.93 16.24
N LEU A 105 4.11 -10.61 15.41
CA LEU A 105 4.34 -10.62 13.96
C LEU A 105 4.01 -9.27 13.32
N GLY A 106 3.07 -8.51 13.87
CA GLY A 106 2.69 -7.21 13.32
C GLY A 106 1.80 -6.35 14.23
N ILE A 107 1.69 -5.06 13.88
CA ILE A 107 0.83 -4.07 14.53
C ILE A 107 -0.02 -3.37 13.46
N GLY A 108 -1.27 -3.08 13.77
CA GLY A 108 -2.24 -2.46 12.86
C GLY A 108 -2.83 -3.46 11.88
N GLU A 109 -3.73 -2.99 11.02
CA GLU A 109 -4.30 -3.82 9.95
C GLU A 109 -3.15 -4.42 9.14
N PRO A 110 -3.24 -5.70 8.72
CA PRO A 110 -2.37 -6.16 7.66
C PRO A 110 -2.52 -5.17 6.50
N PRO A 111 -1.44 -4.79 5.80
CA PRO A 111 -1.58 -4.10 4.54
C PRO A 111 -2.67 -4.82 3.76
N GLU A 112 -3.74 -4.12 3.34
CA GLU A 112 -4.74 -4.73 2.48
C GLU A 112 -3.98 -5.25 1.27
N LEU A 113 -3.80 -6.57 1.24
CA LEU A 113 -3.36 -7.24 0.04
C LEU A 113 -4.56 -7.10 -0.89
N PRO A 114 -4.43 -6.52 -2.09
CA PRO A 114 -5.50 -6.61 -3.08
C PRO A 114 -5.87 -8.10 -3.19
N GLU A 115 -7.16 -8.42 -3.07
CA GLU A 115 -7.63 -9.81 -3.02
C GLU A 115 -7.16 -10.58 -4.26
N GLY A 116 -6.01 -11.24 -4.14
CA GLY A 116 -5.31 -11.92 -5.23
C GLY A 116 -4.72 -13.22 -4.72
N ASN A 117 -5.38 -14.32 -5.03
CA ASN A 117 -4.87 -15.67 -4.80
C ASN A 117 -3.57 -15.89 -5.60
N GLY A 118 -2.43 -15.84 -4.92
CA GLY A 118 -1.19 -16.44 -5.39
C GLY A 118 -0.01 -15.49 -5.43
N ASN A 119 0.94 -15.71 -4.51
CA ASN A 119 2.27 -15.11 -4.44
C ASN A 119 2.28 -13.58 -4.15
N PRO A 120 2.85 -13.10 -3.03
CA PRO A 120 2.94 -11.66 -2.76
C PRO A 120 4.03 -11.06 -3.66
N THR A 121 3.75 -10.87 -4.94
CA THR A 121 4.35 -9.78 -5.69
C THR A 121 3.66 -8.51 -5.18
N ILE A 122 4.41 -7.73 -4.41
CA ILE A 122 3.97 -6.39 -4.02
C ILE A 122 3.88 -5.60 -5.33
N ASN A 123 2.67 -5.45 -5.89
CA ASN A 123 2.45 -4.62 -7.07
C ASN A 123 2.61 -3.17 -6.64
N LEU A 124 3.76 -2.59 -6.94
CA LEU A 124 4.06 -1.20 -6.67
C LEU A 124 3.45 -0.34 -7.78
N SER A 125 3.23 0.94 -7.50
CA SER A 125 2.82 1.86 -8.56
C SER A 125 4.01 2.13 -9.49
N PRO A 126 3.78 2.35 -10.80
CA PRO A 126 4.83 2.64 -11.75
C PRO A 126 5.65 3.87 -11.32
N VAL A 127 6.94 3.89 -11.65
CA VAL A 127 7.84 5.01 -11.35
C VAL A 127 8.20 5.73 -12.64
N ILE A 128 7.97 7.05 -12.66
CA ILE A 128 8.49 7.94 -13.70
C ILE A 128 9.94 8.28 -13.34
N GLU A 129 10.89 7.67 -14.05
CA GLU A 129 12.33 7.83 -13.76
C GLU A 129 12.91 9.13 -14.32
N SER A 130 12.46 9.50 -15.52
CA SER A 130 12.87 10.75 -16.16
C SER A 130 11.84 11.20 -17.18
N LEU A 131 11.75 12.52 -17.38
CA LEU A 131 10.94 13.14 -18.42
C LEU A 131 11.82 14.16 -19.15
N ASN A 132 11.95 14.01 -20.46
CA ASN A 132 12.70 14.92 -21.32
C ASN A 132 11.78 15.46 -22.41
N ALA A 133 12.06 16.69 -22.85
CA ALA A 133 11.43 17.29 -24.02
C ALA A 133 12.49 17.70 -25.05
N GLU A 134 12.20 17.43 -26.32
CA GLU A 134 13.05 17.76 -27.47
C GLU A 134 12.23 18.50 -28.51
N ARG A 135 12.71 19.67 -28.95
CA ARG A 135 12.09 20.39 -30.06
C ARG A 135 12.44 19.72 -31.38
N LEU A 136 11.42 19.32 -32.14
CA LEU A 136 11.56 18.70 -33.46
C LEU A 136 11.65 19.77 -34.57
N GLN A 137 12.28 19.40 -35.68
CA GLN A 137 12.45 20.30 -36.84
C GLN A 137 11.12 20.71 -37.51
N ASP A 138 10.08 19.88 -37.37
CA ASP A 138 8.74 20.18 -37.88
C ASP A 138 7.94 21.11 -36.94
N GLY A 139 8.56 21.55 -35.84
CA GLY A 139 7.97 22.45 -34.86
C GLY A 139 7.31 21.74 -33.68
N GLY A 140 7.11 20.42 -33.73
CA GLY A 140 6.54 19.66 -32.62
C GLY A 140 7.45 19.60 -31.40
N LEU A 141 6.88 19.41 -30.22
CA LEU A 141 7.62 19.15 -28.99
C LEU A 141 7.47 17.67 -28.61
N LYS A 142 8.55 16.90 -28.77
CA LYS A 142 8.57 15.48 -28.43
C LYS A 142 8.87 15.32 -26.95
N TRP A 143 8.01 14.61 -26.24
CA TRP A 143 8.23 14.17 -24.87
C TRP A 143 8.71 12.72 -24.89
N SER A 144 9.78 12.44 -24.16
CA SER A 144 10.31 11.09 -23.93
C SER A 144 10.38 10.85 -22.43
N VAL A 145 9.60 9.89 -21.94
CA VAL A 145 9.57 9.50 -20.53
C VAL A 145 10.14 8.10 -20.35
N VAL A 146 11.01 7.91 -19.36
CA VAL A 146 11.46 6.58 -18.92
C VAL A 146 10.63 6.16 -17.73
N ILE A 147 10.02 4.98 -17.83
CA ILE A 147 9.11 4.43 -16.82
C ILE A 147 9.62 3.04 -16.44
N SER A 148 9.59 2.74 -15.14
CA SER A 148 9.78 1.39 -14.62
C SER A 148 8.63 0.97 -13.74
N ASP A 149 8.45 -0.34 -13.62
CA ASP A 149 7.43 -0.96 -12.79
C ASP A 149 7.92 -2.33 -12.31
N ASP A 150 7.27 -2.92 -11.29
CA ASP A 150 7.57 -4.30 -10.91
C ASP A 150 6.84 -5.34 -11.78
N SER A 151 5.81 -4.92 -12.53
CA SER A 151 5.18 -5.71 -13.58
C SER A 151 5.81 -5.48 -14.97
N ALA A 152 5.35 -6.23 -15.96
CA ALA A 152 5.88 -6.09 -17.32
C ALA A 152 5.50 -4.70 -17.89
N PHE A 153 6.43 -4.00 -18.54
CA PHE A 153 6.22 -2.73 -19.21
C PHE A 153 5.03 -2.74 -20.18
N SER A 154 4.70 -3.88 -20.78
CA SER A 154 3.50 -4.06 -21.62
C SER A 154 2.17 -3.92 -20.87
N SER A 155 2.17 -4.00 -19.53
CA SER A 155 1.01 -3.69 -18.68
C SER A 155 0.86 -2.21 -18.37
N LEU A 156 1.78 -1.36 -18.84
CA LEU A 156 1.69 0.08 -18.60
C LEU A 156 1.02 0.79 -19.76
N THR A 157 0.17 1.75 -19.43
CA THR A 157 -0.38 2.71 -20.39
C THR A 157 -0.22 4.13 -19.85
N THR A 158 -0.27 5.13 -20.74
CA THR A 158 -0.02 6.54 -20.40
C THR A 158 -1.13 7.44 -20.90
N HIS A 159 -1.46 8.45 -20.11
CA HIS A 159 -2.36 9.54 -20.47
C HIS A 159 -1.62 10.87 -20.38
N TRP A 160 -1.77 11.69 -21.42
CA TRP A 160 -1.06 12.96 -21.58
C TRP A 160 -2.05 14.09 -21.77
N GLU A 161 -1.99 15.09 -20.90
CA GLU A 161 -2.86 16.25 -20.96
C GLU A 161 -2.05 17.53 -20.93
N TYR A 162 -2.54 18.55 -21.63
CA TYR A 162 -2.00 19.89 -21.55
C TYR A 162 -3.03 20.84 -20.93
N LEU A 163 -2.69 21.35 -19.76
CA LEU A 163 -3.57 22.12 -18.90
C LEU A 163 -3.09 23.58 -18.84
N PHE A 164 -4.04 24.49 -18.61
CA PHE A 164 -3.77 25.92 -18.35
C PHE A 164 -3.05 26.68 -19.48
N GLY A 165 -3.01 26.12 -20.70
CA GLY A 165 -2.48 26.75 -21.91
C GLY A 165 -3.47 26.75 -23.08
N GLY A 166 -2.96 26.98 -24.30
CA GLY A 166 -3.73 26.80 -25.53
C GLY A 166 -4.12 25.33 -25.77
N SER A 167 -5.10 25.06 -26.64
CA SER A 167 -5.44 23.68 -27.01
C SER A 167 -4.28 23.03 -27.75
N ARG A 168 -3.89 21.83 -27.32
CA ARG A 168 -2.76 21.08 -27.86
C ARG A 168 -3.15 19.62 -27.97
N GLU A 169 -2.76 19.01 -29.07
CA GLU A 169 -3.01 17.60 -29.35
C GLU A 169 -1.72 16.81 -29.20
N PHE A 170 -1.86 15.57 -28.74
CA PHE A 170 -0.75 14.64 -28.61
C PHE A 170 -0.90 13.52 -29.65
N SER A 171 0.22 13.09 -30.23
CA SER A 171 0.25 11.89 -31.07
C SER A 171 -0.13 10.65 -30.27
N SER A 172 -0.42 9.54 -30.95
CA SER A 172 -0.45 8.24 -30.27
C SER A 172 0.90 7.96 -29.58
N PRO A 173 0.91 7.50 -28.33
CA PRO A 173 2.16 7.15 -27.64
C PRO A 173 2.88 5.98 -28.30
N SER A 174 4.20 6.07 -28.41
CA SER A 174 5.08 4.99 -28.87
C SER A 174 5.78 4.35 -27.69
N TYR A 175 5.56 3.05 -27.47
CA TYR A 175 6.12 2.29 -26.35
C TYR A 175 7.36 1.50 -26.79
N ILE A 176 8.50 1.77 -26.17
CA ILE A 176 9.80 1.21 -26.52
C ILE A 176 10.36 0.47 -25.28
N PRO A 177 10.28 -0.87 -25.21
CA PRO A 177 10.74 -1.62 -24.05
C PRO A 177 12.26 -1.60 -23.91
N SER A 178 12.75 -1.51 -22.68
CA SER A 178 14.17 -1.64 -22.35
C SER A 178 14.59 -3.11 -22.22
N MET A 179 15.90 -3.38 -22.19
CA MET A 179 16.46 -4.72 -21.94
C MET A 179 16.11 -5.17 -20.52
N GLY A 180 15.14 -6.09 -20.40
CA GLY A 180 14.46 -6.41 -19.14
C GLY A 180 13.09 -5.76 -19.15
N SER A 181 12.05 -6.57 -19.37
CA SER A 181 10.71 -6.16 -19.77
C SER A 181 9.91 -5.39 -18.71
N GLN A 182 10.52 -4.84 -17.67
CA GLN A 182 9.91 -4.11 -16.55
C GLN A 182 10.15 -2.59 -16.65
N SER A 183 10.84 -2.13 -17.68
CA SER A 183 11.06 -0.71 -17.93
C SER A 183 11.03 -0.42 -19.43
N GLY A 184 10.84 0.85 -19.78
CA GLY A 184 10.80 1.28 -21.16
C GLY A 184 10.71 2.79 -21.29
N THR A 185 10.80 3.24 -22.53
CA THR A 185 10.58 4.64 -22.91
C THR A 185 9.24 4.78 -23.59
N VAL A 186 8.47 5.80 -23.21
CA VAL A 186 7.26 6.21 -23.95
C VAL A 186 7.55 7.55 -24.61
N GLU A 187 7.31 7.63 -25.91
CA GLU A 187 7.47 8.86 -26.68
C GLU A 187 6.13 9.36 -27.20
N VAL A 188 5.88 10.66 -27.08
CA VAL A 188 4.71 11.34 -27.62
C VAL A 188 5.08 12.69 -28.19
N VAL A 189 4.43 13.13 -29.27
CA VAL A 189 4.65 14.44 -29.87
C VAL A 189 3.45 15.33 -29.59
N MET A 190 3.69 16.45 -28.92
CA MET A 190 2.76 17.56 -28.82
C MET A 190 2.82 18.35 -30.14
N THR A 191 1.76 18.26 -30.94
CA THR A 191 1.71 18.92 -32.25
C THR A 191 1.39 20.40 -32.09
N ASP A 192 1.85 21.22 -33.04
CA ASP A 192 1.62 22.67 -33.07
C ASP A 192 2.11 23.41 -31.81
N TYR A 193 3.22 22.96 -31.22
CA TYR A 193 3.90 23.66 -30.15
C TYR A 193 4.39 25.05 -30.63
N ASP A 194 4.04 26.08 -29.86
CA ASP A 194 4.43 27.46 -30.07
C ASP A 194 5.46 27.88 -29.01
N ASP A 195 6.48 28.65 -29.38
CA ASP A 195 7.51 29.10 -28.44
C ASP A 195 6.93 29.89 -27.27
N SER A 196 5.80 30.58 -27.47
CA SER A 196 5.10 31.31 -26.42
C SER A 196 4.23 30.44 -25.51
N ASP A 197 4.16 29.13 -25.75
CA ASP A 197 3.35 28.22 -24.95
C ASP A 197 3.76 28.26 -23.48
N SER A 198 2.76 28.51 -22.64
CA SER A 198 2.79 28.38 -21.20
C SER A 198 1.66 27.47 -20.74
N GLY A 199 1.87 26.76 -19.65
CA GLY A 199 0.87 25.84 -19.11
C GLY A 199 1.52 24.73 -18.32
N MET A 200 0.83 23.61 -18.22
CA MET A 200 1.28 22.44 -17.48
C MET A 200 1.00 21.18 -18.29
N LEU A 201 2.03 20.38 -18.48
CA LEU A 201 1.89 18.99 -18.91
C LEU A 201 1.49 18.16 -17.69
N LEU A 202 0.43 17.37 -17.81
CA LEU A 202 0.07 16.33 -16.85
C LEU A 202 0.28 14.98 -17.51
N LEU A 203 1.21 14.19 -16.99
CA LEU A 203 1.46 12.81 -17.39
C LEU A 203 0.92 11.89 -16.29
N THR A 204 0.00 11.00 -16.65
CA THR A 204 -0.45 9.90 -15.79
C THR A 204 0.01 8.57 -16.39
N VAL A 205 0.59 7.72 -15.56
CA VAL A 205 1.02 6.36 -15.91
C VAL A 205 0.18 5.41 -15.09
N CYS A 206 -0.46 4.45 -15.75
CA CYS A 206 -1.30 3.46 -15.09
C CYS A 206 -0.80 2.06 -15.38
N ASP A 207 -0.83 1.21 -14.35
CA ASP A 207 -0.65 -0.23 -14.49
C ASP A 207 -1.99 -0.92 -14.88
N GLN A 208 -1.92 -2.23 -15.14
CA GLN A 208 -3.01 -3.13 -15.48
C GLN A 208 -3.64 -2.86 -16.87
N ALA A 209 -2.84 -2.37 -17.81
CA ALA A 209 -3.17 -2.36 -19.23
C ALA A 209 -2.91 -3.73 -19.87
N SER A 210 -3.49 -3.95 -21.05
CA SER A 210 -3.20 -5.10 -21.90
C SER A 210 -2.47 -4.61 -23.14
N ASP A 211 -1.18 -4.92 -23.27
CA ASP A 211 -0.33 -4.47 -24.40
C ASP A 211 -0.43 -2.95 -24.64
N HIS A 212 -0.31 -2.19 -23.55
CA HIS A 212 -0.43 -0.72 -23.51
C HIS A 212 -1.84 -0.16 -23.81
N ASP A 213 -2.83 -1.01 -24.02
CA ASP A 213 -4.23 -0.62 -24.22
C ASP A 213 -5.03 -0.76 -22.92
N GLY A 214 -5.76 0.30 -22.58
CA GLY A 214 -6.54 0.38 -21.35
C GLY A 214 -6.85 1.82 -20.94
N GLU A 215 -7.87 1.97 -20.08
CA GLU A 215 -8.18 3.28 -19.49
C GLU A 215 -7.10 3.68 -18.48
N CYS A 216 -6.66 4.93 -18.58
CA CYS A 216 -5.72 5.55 -17.65
C CYS A 216 -6.22 6.91 -17.21
N ASP A 217 -6.46 7.01 -15.92
CA ASP A 217 -6.99 8.19 -15.24
C ASP A 217 -6.21 8.39 -13.94
N LEU A 218 -6.01 9.65 -13.56
CA LEU A 218 -5.33 10.10 -12.35
C LEU A 218 -5.97 9.60 -11.03
N GLN A 219 -7.21 9.10 -11.05
CA GLN A 219 -7.87 8.50 -9.88
C GLN A 219 -7.75 6.97 -9.80
N LYS A 220 -7.13 6.33 -10.79
CA LYS A 220 -7.01 4.87 -10.82
C LYS A 220 -6.02 4.39 -9.76
N GLU A 221 -6.36 3.31 -9.08
CA GLU A 221 -5.44 2.63 -8.17
C GLU A 221 -4.21 2.13 -8.93
N GLY A 222 -3.02 2.34 -8.37
CA GLY A 222 -1.75 2.01 -9.04
C GLY A 222 -1.35 3.00 -10.14
N ALA A 223 -1.93 4.21 -10.18
CA ALA A 223 -1.49 5.27 -11.08
C ALA A 223 -0.42 6.17 -10.44
N THR A 224 0.53 6.62 -11.25
CA THR A 224 1.53 7.63 -10.89
C THR A 224 1.42 8.82 -11.82
N THR A 225 1.34 10.02 -11.25
CA THR A 225 1.16 11.25 -12.01
C THR A 225 2.31 12.23 -11.78
N LEU A 226 2.77 12.85 -12.86
CA LEU A 226 3.75 13.93 -12.86
C LEU A 226 3.16 15.17 -13.54
N SER A 227 3.28 16.32 -12.89
CA SER A 227 3.00 17.62 -13.50
C SER A 227 4.30 18.33 -13.85
N PHE A 228 4.42 18.86 -15.06
CA PHE A 228 5.56 19.65 -15.52
C PHE A 228 5.08 21.01 -16.04
N GLU A 229 5.62 22.10 -15.50
CA GLU A 229 5.30 23.46 -15.97
C GLU A 229 6.06 23.76 -17.26
N LEU A 230 5.33 24.14 -18.31
CA LEU A 230 5.91 24.57 -19.58
C LEU A 230 6.21 26.07 -19.52
N ILE A 231 7.51 26.40 -19.55
CA ILE A 231 7.99 27.78 -19.54
C ILE A 231 8.10 28.29 -20.98
N PRO A 232 7.50 29.46 -21.30
CA PRO A 232 7.68 30.07 -22.62
C PRO A 232 9.13 30.23 -23.01
N TYR A 233 9.42 29.98 -24.28
CA TYR A 233 10.73 30.09 -24.92
C TYR A 233 11.79 29.11 -24.37
N ALA A 234 11.39 28.07 -23.65
CA ALA A 234 12.31 27.05 -23.14
C ALA A 234 12.81 26.06 -24.22
N TYR A 235 12.04 25.88 -25.31
CA TYR A 235 12.30 24.89 -26.35
C TYR A 235 12.31 25.49 -27.76
N GLU A 236 13.01 26.62 -27.94
CA GLU A 236 13.10 27.30 -29.23
C GLU A 236 13.84 26.46 -30.29
N LEU A 237 13.39 26.54 -31.54
CA LEU A 237 14.14 25.99 -32.67
C LEU A 237 15.42 26.84 -32.89
N PRO A 238 16.61 26.22 -32.95
CA PRO A 238 17.83 26.96 -33.28
C PRO A 238 17.69 27.61 -34.65
N LEU A 239 17.94 28.92 -34.74
CA LEU A 239 18.06 29.60 -36.02
C LEU A 239 19.28 29.07 -36.77
N ILE A 240 19.08 28.26 -37.81
CA ILE A 240 20.14 27.93 -38.76
C ILE A 240 20.25 29.13 -39.72
N CYS A 241 21.22 30.01 -39.46
CA CYS A 241 21.62 31.00 -40.46
C CYS A 241 22.43 30.29 -41.54
N GLU A 242 21.89 30.17 -42.76
CA GLU A 242 22.72 29.84 -43.91
C GLU A 242 23.60 31.06 -44.22
N ASP A 243 24.92 30.91 -44.07
CA ASP A 243 25.88 31.91 -44.52
C ASP A 243 25.74 32.04 -46.05
N GLN A 244 25.26 33.21 -46.51
CA GLN A 244 25.17 33.57 -47.94
C GLN A 244 26.54 33.73 -48.60
#